data_AF-A0AAW2GJW9-F1
#
_entry.id   AF-A0AAW2GJW9-F1
#
_cell.length_a   1.000
_cell.length_b   1.000
_cell.length_c   1.000
_cell.angle_alpha   90.00
_cell.angle_beta   90.00
_cell.angle_gamma   90.00
#
_symmetry.space_group_name_H-M   'P 1'
#
loop_
_entity.id
_entity.type
_entity.pdbx_description
1 polymer ?
#
loop_
_entity_poly.entity_id
_entity_poly.type
_entity_poly.pdbx_seq_one_letter_code
_entity_poly.pdbx_strand_id
1 'polypeptide(L)'
;MKIEINGRINTCDFISETPACFSARLTARLGIRPNCLPDGTYAPIQCHAETEYCWCVTPQGRPLPDTTVRHKKPRCLRAGSRSAASTRSGQRRRSPTRKQRRQYVSNRHRNTCDRTEKSKFNANLIENFKIEYRRTNISADDDKNVERVLSWKFLMLDQNADGYLDKTEYKELRRLAKKAVRPKKCARTFARTCDLNRDLKLSKQEWGACLANDFTRK
;
A
#
# COMPACT_ATOMS: atom_id res chain seq x y z
N MET A 1 72.90 19.86 -3.74
CA MET A 1 72.23 18.60 -3.36
C MET A 1 70.91 18.51 -4.10
N LYS A 2 70.54 17.27 -4.42
CA LYS A 2 69.40 16.80 -5.20
C LYS A 2 68.03 17.36 -4.73
N ILE A 3 67.13 17.58 -5.70
CA ILE A 3 65.74 17.06 -5.84
C ILE A 3 64.84 17.29 -4.60
N GLU A 4 63.68 17.95 -4.69
CA GLU A 4 62.50 17.46 -5.42
C GLU A 4 61.46 18.55 -5.75
N ILE A 5 61.09 18.62 -7.03
CA ILE A 5 59.89 19.29 -7.52
C ILE A 5 58.79 18.24 -7.46
N ASN A 6 57.81 18.35 -6.56
CA ASN A 6 56.57 17.57 -6.66
C ASN A 6 55.43 18.19 -5.85
N GLY A 7 54.77 19.15 -6.48
CA GLY A 7 53.44 19.62 -6.11
C GLY A 7 52.66 19.91 -7.38
N ARG A 8 52.58 18.92 -8.28
CA ARG A 8 51.62 18.90 -9.39
C ARG A 8 50.27 19.18 -8.75
N ILE A 9 49.69 20.35 -8.98
CA ILE A 9 48.27 20.55 -8.71
C ILE A 9 47.58 19.63 -9.71
N ASN A 10 47.30 18.40 -9.26
CA ASN A 10 46.52 17.45 -10.02
C ASN A 10 45.16 18.11 -10.22
N THR A 11 44.80 18.32 -11.48
CA THR A 11 43.51 18.87 -11.93
C THR A 11 42.35 17.90 -11.68
N CYS A 12 42.40 17.10 -10.61
CA CYS A 12 41.45 16.03 -10.32
C CYS A 12 40.72 16.19 -8.97
N ASP A 13 41.07 17.17 -8.12
CA ASP A 13 40.47 17.30 -6.78
C ASP A 13 39.30 18.30 -6.69
N PHE A 14 38.72 18.72 -7.81
CA PHE A 14 37.51 19.55 -7.86
C PHE A 14 36.33 18.85 -8.57
N ILE A 15 36.26 17.51 -8.47
CA ILE A 15 35.17 16.71 -9.04
C ILE A 15 34.26 16.22 -7.91
N SER A 16 33.33 17.07 -7.48
CA SER A 16 32.04 16.74 -6.86
C SER A 16 31.45 18.07 -6.37
N GLU A 17 30.31 18.58 -6.79
CA GLU A 17 29.11 18.00 -7.38
C GLU A 17 28.56 19.06 -8.35
N THR A 18 28.96 19.09 -9.62
CA THR A 18 28.25 19.93 -10.57
C THR A 18 26.84 19.37 -10.73
N PRO A 19 25.78 20.14 -10.42
CA PRO A 19 24.42 19.62 -10.50
C PRO A 19 24.11 19.07 -11.89
N ALA A 20 23.39 17.94 -11.94
CA ALA A 20 23.22 17.15 -13.14
C ALA A 20 22.71 17.95 -14.36
N CYS A 21 21.86 18.96 -14.14
CA CYS A 21 21.39 19.81 -15.22
C CYS A 21 22.48 20.73 -15.76
N PHE A 22 23.31 21.33 -14.90
CA PHE A 22 24.41 22.20 -15.31
C PHE A 22 25.46 21.42 -16.10
N SER A 23 25.78 20.20 -15.69
CA SER A 23 26.67 19.30 -16.43
C SER A 23 26.11 18.96 -17.81
N ALA A 24 24.82 18.62 -17.89
CA ALA A 24 24.15 18.36 -19.18
C ALA A 24 24.08 19.62 -20.06
N ARG A 25 24.01 20.81 -19.47
CA ARG A 25 24.01 22.10 -20.19
C ARG A 25 25.35 22.42 -20.85
N LEU A 26 26.46 21.91 -20.30
CA LEU A 26 27.82 22.09 -20.84
C LEU A 26 28.09 21.14 -22.02
N THR A 27 27.49 19.95 -22.02
CA THR A 27 27.72 18.92 -23.05
C THR A 27 26.68 18.93 -24.18
N ALA A 28 25.55 19.61 -23.99
CA ALA A 28 24.47 19.65 -24.98
C ALA A 28 24.80 20.50 -26.22
N ARG A 29 24.37 20.02 -27.39
CA ARG A 29 24.36 20.78 -28.65
C ARG A 29 23.35 21.94 -28.59
N LEU A 30 23.60 22.98 -29.37
CA LEU A 30 22.66 24.08 -29.58
C LEU A 30 21.31 23.49 -30.03
N GLY A 31 20.20 23.92 -29.43
CA GLY A 31 18.85 23.40 -29.72
C GLY A 31 18.31 22.34 -28.74
N ILE A 32 19.17 21.57 -28.05
CA ILE A 32 18.80 20.54 -27.05
C ILE A 32 19.26 20.93 -25.64
N ARG A 33 19.82 22.14 -25.48
CA ARG A 33 20.36 22.63 -24.22
C ARG A 33 19.28 22.65 -23.12
N PRO A 34 19.45 21.89 -22.03
CA PRO A 34 18.45 21.83 -20.98
C PRO A 34 18.34 23.15 -20.22
N ASN A 35 17.12 23.48 -19.82
CA ASN A 35 16.81 24.57 -18.92
C ASN A 35 17.00 24.10 -17.48
N CYS A 36 17.81 24.82 -16.72
CA CYS A 36 18.15 24.48 -15.34
C CYS A 36 17.64 25.55 -14.39
N LEU A 37 17.22 25.13 -13.20
CA LEU A 37 16.93 26.02 -12.08
C LEU A 37 18.22 26.44 -11.37
N PRO A 38 18.19 27.51 -10.55
CA PRO A 38 19.38 27.97 -9.82
C PRO A 38 19.94 26.95 -8.83
N ASP A 39 19.09 26.05 -8.32
CA ASP A 39 19.48 24.92 -7.44
C ASP A 39 20.17 23.78 -8.21
N GLY A 40 20.33 23.91 -9.53
CA GLY A 40 20.99 22.92 -10.37
C GLY A 40 20.11 21.75 -10.80
N THR A 41 18.83 21.74 -10.41
CA THR A 41 17.85 20.78 -10.91
C THR A 41 17.32 21.18 -12.28
N TYR A 42 16.67 20.25 -12.98
CA TYR A 42 16.04 20.54 -14.26
C TYR A 42 14.77 21.39 -14.06
N ALA A 43 14.62 22.44 -14.87
CA ALA A 43 13.38 23.20 -14.92
C ALA A 43 12.22 22.26 -15.33
N PRO A 44 11.03 22.39 -14.75
CA PRO A 44 9.91 21.47 -15.00
C PRO A 44 9.52 21.36 -16.47
N ILE A 45 9.75 22.39 -17.28
CA ILE A 45 9.49 22.41 -18.73
C ILE A 45 10.82 22.42 -19.48
N GLN A 46 10.99 21.47 -20.39
CA GLN A 46 12.09 21.43 -21.36
C GLN A 46 11.54 21.61 -22.77
N CYS A 47 12.29 22.28 -23.64
CA CYS A 47 11.88 22.54 -25.02
C CYS A 47 13.05 22.28 -25.97
N HIS A 48 12.75 21.67 -27.11
CA HIS A 48 13.68 21.51 -28.22
C HIS A 48 13.46 22.64 -29.22
N ALA A 49 14.45 23.53 -29.39
CA ALA A 49 14.25 24.76 -30.15
C ALA A 49 13.96 24.51 -31.63
N GLU A 50 14.60 23.51 -32.24
CA GLU A 50 14.49 23.24 -33.69
C GLU A 50 13.17 22.55 -34.08
N THR A 51 12.62 21.72 -33.19
CA THR A 51 11.41 20.93 -33.48
C THR A 51 10.17 21.53 -32.81
N GLU A 52 10.37 22.56 -31.98
CA GLU A 52 9.35 23.30 -31.24
C GLU A 52 8.47 22.41 -30.33
N TYR A 53 9.01 21.27 -29.92
CA TYR A 53 8.39 20.41 -28.92
C TYR A 53 8.84 20.80 -27.52
N CYS A 54 7.87 20.88 -26.60
CA CYS A 54 8.13 21.04 -25.18
C CYS A 54 7.48 19.90 -24.39
N TRP A 55 8.12 19.45 -23.30
CA TRP A 55 7.63 18.40 -22.41
C TRP A 55 7.94 18.71 -20.95
N CYS A 56 7.27 18.01 -20.04
CA CYS A 56 7.57 18.10 -18.61
C CYS A 56 8.68 17.13 -18.22
N VAL A 57 9.54 17.52 -17.28
CA VAL A 57 10.58 16.66 -16.70
C VAL A 57 10.52 16.65 -15.17
N THR A 58 11.05 15.58 -14.55
CA THR A 58 11.31 15.53 -13.11
C THR A 58 12.50 16.44 -12.74
N PRO A 59 12.72 16.79 -11.46
CA PRO A 59 13.91 17.55 -11.05
C PRO A 59 15.25 16.91 -11.44
N GLN A 60 15.25 15.58 -11.68
CA GLN A 60 16.39 14.79 -12.12
C GLN A 60 16.52 14.71 -13.66
N GLY A 61 15.62 15.36 -14.42
CA GLY A 61 15.67 15.44 -15.88
C GLY A 61 14.95 14.31 -16.63
N ARG A 62 14.17 13.45 -15.95
CA ARG A 62 13.41 12.38 -16.62
C ARG A 62 12.13 12.94 -17.25
N PRO A 63 11.84 12.71 -18.54
CA PRO A 63 10.61 13.19 -19.17
C PRO A 63 9.37 12.50 -18.61
N LEU A 64 8.29 13.25 -18.40
CA LEU A 64 6.99 12.71 -18.03
C LEU A 64 6.21 12.27 -19.29
N PRO A 65 5.65 11.05 -19.30
CA PRO A 65 4.84 10.58 -20.43
C PRO A 65 3.60 11.47 -20.63
N ASP A 66 3.12 11.54 -21.87
CA ASP A 66 1.92 12.30 -22.27
C ASP A 66 1.96 13.82 -21.97
N THR A 67 3.16 14.41 -21.83
CA THR A 67 3.33 15.85 -21.63
C THR A 67 3.94 16.60 -22.82
N THR A 68 4.32 15.88 -23.87
CA THR A 68 4.93 16.44 -25.08
C THR A 68 3.90 17.18 -25.93
N VAL A 69 4.14 18.47 -26.18
CA VAL A 69 3.27 19.35 -26.98
C VAL A 69 4.12 20.12 -27.99
N ARG A 70 3.55 20.43 -29.16
CA ARG A 70 4.20 21.23 -30.21
C ARG A 70 3.69 22.66 -30.22
N HIS A 71 4.59 23.63 -30.42
CA HIS A 71 4.30 25.08 -30.46
C HIS A 71 3.64 25.66 -29.19
N LYS A 72 3.62 24.92 -28.07
CA LYS A 72 3.01 25.34 -26.80
C LYS A 72 3.87 24.88 -25.64
N LYS A 73 3.73 25.52 -24.48
CA LYS A 73 4.38 25.08 -23.22
C LYS A 73 3.39 24.24 -22.40
N PRO A 74 3.76 23.01 -21.97
CA PRO A 74 2.88 22.18 -21.15
C PRO A 74 2.74 22.74 -19.74
N ARG A 75 1.62 22.41 -19.07
CA ARG A 75 1.41 22.76 -17.66
C ARG A 75 1.98 21.66 -16.76
N CYS A 76 3.19 21.86 -16.26
CA CYS A 76 3.83 20.90 -15.37
C CYS A 76 3.42 21.15 -13.91
N LEU A 77 2.81 20.16 -13.26
CA LEU A 77 2.50 20.22 -11.83
C LEU A 77 3.80 20.07 -11.04
N ARG A 78 4.08 20.99 -10.12
CA ARG A 78 5.25 20.86 -9.23
C ARG A 78 5.10 19.60 -8.38
N ALA A 79 6.18 18.83 -8.25
CA ALA A 79 6.27 17.66 -7.39
C ALA A 79 6.14 18.08 -5.92
N GLY A 80 4.90 18.28 -5.46
CA GLY A 80 4.55 18.81 -4.15
C GLY A 80 3.04 19.04 -4.01
N SER A 81 2.36 19.38 -5.12
CA SER A 81 0.89 19.35 -5.18
C SER A 81 0.44 17.99 -5.69
N ARG A 82 0.27 17.01 -4.81
CA ARG A 82 -0.62 15.87 -5.09
C ARG A 82 -2.06 16.37 -5.10
N SER A 83 -2.43 17.13 -6.12
CA SER A 83 -3.84 17.26 -6.47
C SER A 83 -4.21 15.95 -7.14
N ALA A 84 -4.97 15.12 -6.43
CA ALA A 84 -5.58 13.89 -6.91
C ALA A 84 -6.66 14.15 -8.00
N ALA A 85 -6.35 14.97 -9.00
CA ALA A 85 -7.28 15.44 -10.01
C ALA A 85 -6.55 15.87 -11.30
N SER A 86 -5.87 14.96 -11.99
CA SER A 86 -5.65 15.11 -13.44
C SER A 86 -5.31 13.77 -14.13
N THR A 87 -6.17 12.78 -13.96
CA THR A 87 -6.36 11.72 -14.96
C THR A 87 -7.84 11.60 -15.26
N ARG A 88 -8.40 12.60 -15.94
CA ARG A 88 -9.64 12.42 -16.71
C ARG A 88 -9.53 13.19 -18.01
N SER A 89 -8.82 12.57 -18.95
CA SER A 89 -9.16 12.69 -20.36
C SER A 89 -10.68 12.49 -20.52
N GLY A 90 -11.27 13.21 -21.48
CA GLY A 90 -12.71 13.42 -21.68
C GLY A 90 -13.55 12.18 -22.03
N GLN A 91 -13.38 11.06 -21.34
CA GLN A 91 -14.45 10.08 -21.25
C GLN A 91 -15.50 10.63 -20.27
N ARG A 92 -16.59 11.16 -20.83
CA ARG A 92 -17.89 11.13 -20.14
C ARG A 92 -18.00 9.72 -19.55
N ARG A 93 -17.99 9.60 -18.21
CA ARG A 93 -18.28 8.33 -17.53
C ARG A 93 -19.70 7.97 -17.95
N ARG A 94 -19.86 7.20 -19.03
CA ARG A 94 -21.14 6.59 -19.36
C ARG A 94 -21.52 5.78 -18.13
N SER A 95 -22.73 6.00 -17.63
CA SER A 95 -23.29 5.19 -16.56
C SER A 95 -23.11 3.72 -16.95
N PRO A 96 -22.61 2.86 -16.03
CA PRO A 96 -22.41 1.45 -16.34
C PRO A 96 -23.70 0.88 -16.93
N THR A 97 -23.59 0.16 -18.04
CA THR A 97 -24.78 -0.46 -18.65
C THR A 97 -25.46 -1.37 -17.63
N ARG A 98 -26.78 -1.61 -17.75
CA ARG A 98 -27.51 -2.49 -16.82
C ARG A 98 -26.85 -3.87 -16.67
N LYS A 99 -26.19 -4.38 -17.73
CA LYS A 99 -25.40 -5.62 -17.73
C LYS A 99 -24.08 -5.48 -16.93
N GLN A 100 -23.31 -4.42 -17.12
CA GLN A 100 -22.10 -4.14 -16.34
C GLN A 100 -22.41 -3.88 -14.86
N ARG A 101 -23.51 -3.17 -14.56
CA ARG A 101 -23.98 -2.94 -13.20
C ARG A 101 -24.41 -4.26 -12.53
N ARG A 102 -25.13 -5.13 -13.25
CA ARG A 102 -25.49 -6.48 -12.77
C ARG A 102 -24.25 -7.35 -12.53
N GLN A 103 -23.26 -7.32 -13.42
CA GLN A 103 -22.01 -8.07 -13.28
C GLN A 103 -21.13 -7.55 -12.13
N TYR A 104 -21.09 -6.24 -11.91
CA TYR A 104 -20.42 -5.64 -10.75
C TYR A 104 -21.10 -6.02 -9.43
N VAL A 105 -22.43 -5.98 -9.38
CA VAL A 105 -23.22 -6.39 -8.21
C VAL A 105 -23.07 -7.89 -7.94
N SER A 106 -23.10 -8.75 -8.97
CA SER A 106 -22.90 -10.19 -8.81
C SER A 106 -21.47 -10.52 -8.35
N ASN A 107 -20.45 -9.86 -8.91
CA ASN A 107 -19.07 -10.01 -8.46
C ASN A 107 -18.85 -9.49 -7.03
N ARG A 108 -19.56 -8.43 -6.62
CA ARG A 108 -19.56 -7.94 -5.24
C ARG A 108 -20.15 -8.99 -4.29
N HIS A 109 -21.26 -9.62 -4.68
CA HIS A 109 -21.91 -10.67 -3.89
C HIS A 109 -21.08 -11.98 -3.85
N ARG A 110 -20.32 -12.27 -4.91
CA ARG A 110 -19.39 -13.42 -4.96
C ARG A 110 -18.16 -13.23 -4.05
N ASN A 111 -17.81 -11.99 -3.75
CA ASN A 111 -16.69 -11.59 -2.87
C ASN A 111 -17.12 -11.33 -1.41
N THR A 112 -18.42 -11.36 -1.11
CA THR A 112 -18.92 -11.33 0.26
C THR A 112 -18.88 -12.74 0.86
N CYS A 113 -18.35 -12.84 2.08
CA CYS A 113 -18.48 -14.03 2.90
C CYS A 113 -19.93 -14.13 3.35
N ASP A 114 -20.64 -15.17 2.93
CA ASP A 114 -22.03 -15.38 3.37
C ASP A 114 -22.08 -15.94 4.81
N ARG A 115 -23.29 -16.04 5.38
CA ARG A 115 -23.50 -16.50 6.75
C ARG A 115 -23.01 -17.93 6.98
N THR A 116 -23.25 -18.83 6.03
CA THR A 116 -22.85 -20.25 6.12
C THR A 116 -21.34 -20.41 6.01
N GLU A 117 -20.72 -19.61 5.16
CA GLU A 117 -19.28 -19.55 4.98
C GLU A 117 -18.58 -18.93 6.17
N LYS A 118 -19.22 -17.95 6.83
CA LYS A 118 -18.74 -17.38 8.09
C LYS A 118 -18.75 -18.43 9.20
N SER A 119 -19.83 -19.19 9.37
CA SER A 119 -19.90 -20.28 10.35
C SER A 119 -18.80 -21.32 10.12
N LYS A 120 -18.64 -21.79 8.87
CA LYS A 120 -17.56 -22.72 8.51
C LYS A 120 -16.17 -22.15 8.78
N PHE A 121 -15.96 -20.87 8.43
CA PHE A 121 -14.70 -20.18 8.70
C PHE A 121 -14.40 -20.10 10.20
N ASN A 122 -15.40 -19.70 11.00
CA ASN A 122 -15.28 -19.57 12.44
C ASN A 122 -14.97 -20.92 13.10
N ALA A 123 -15.68 -21.99 12.72
CA ALA A 123 -15.42 -23.34 13.22
C ALA A 123 -13.99 -23.79 12.93
N ASN A 124 -13.53 -23.65 11.68
CA ASN A 124 -12.16 -24.01 11.30
C ASN A 124 -11.10 -23.16 12.02
N LEU A 125 -11.40 -21.90 12.31
CA LEU A 125 -10.51 -21.01 13.05
C LEU A 125 -10.42 -21.41 14.52
N ILE A 126 -11.55 -21.74 15.15
CA ILE A 126 -11.61 -22.24 16.54
C ILE A 126 -10.85 -23.56 16.67
N GLU A 127 -10.99 -24.48 15.72
CA GLU A 127 -10.22 -25.73 15.73
C GLU A 127 -8.70 -25.47 15.65
N ASN A 128 -8.28 -24.47 14.88
CA ASN A 128 -6.88 -24.08 14.87
C ASN A 128 -6.41 -23.57 16.25
N PHE A 129 -7.24 -22.78 16.93
CA PHE A 129 -6.93 -22.30 18.30
C PHE A 129 -6.89 -23.42 19.32
N LYS A 130 -7.80 -24.40 19.24
CA LYS A 130 -7.78 -25.60 20.10
C LYS A 130 -6.48 -26.40 19.91
N ILE A 131 -6.03 -26.56 18.67
CA ILE A 131 -4.76 -27.24 18.37
C ILE A 131 -3.58 -26.48 19.00
N GLU A 132 -3.57 -25.15 18.89
CA GLU A 132 -2.52 -24.32 19.50
C GLU A 132 -2.56 -24.39 21.03
N TYR A 133 -3.75 -24.28 21.62
CA TYR A 133 -3.97 -24.33 23.07
C TYR A 133 -3.47 -25.64 23.68
N ARG A 134 -3.79 -26.78 23.07
CA ARG A 134 -3.30 -28.10 23.50
C ARG A 134 -1.79 -28.24 23.44
N ARG A 135 -1.13 -27.58 22.49
CA ARG A 135 0.34 -27.62 22.39
C ARG A 135 1.01 -26.84 23.51
N THR A 136 0.37 -25.77 23.97
CA THR A 136 0.88 -24.92 25.04
C THR A 136 0.42 -25.35 26.43
N ASN A 137 -0.68 -26.11 26.55
CA ASN A 137 -1.25 -26.61 27.79
C ASN A 137 -1.41 -28.13 27.76
N ILE A 138 -0.62 -28.84 28.58
CA ILE A 138 -0.50 -30.31 28.58
C ILE A 138 -1.68 -31.01 29.30
N SER A 139 -2.48 -30.29 30.09
CA SER A 139 -3.69 -30.85 30.73
C SER A 139 -4.87 -30.90 29.74
N ALA A 140 -5.13 -32.10 29.23
CA ALA A 140 -5.96 -32.38 28.05
C ALA A 140 -7.48 -32.48 28.30
N ASP A 141 -8.01 -32.04 29.45
CA ASP A 141 -9.42 -32.27 29.81
C ASP A 141 -10.37 -31.09 29.51
N ASP A 142 -9.82 -29.95 29.08
CA ASP A 142 -10.53 -28.65 29.02
C ASP A 142 -10.88 -28.18 27.59
N ASP A 143 -10.66 -29.04 26.59
CA ASP A 143 -10.97 -28.82 25.17
C ASP A 143 -12.46 -28.54 24.89
N LYS A 144 -13.33 -28.87 25.86
CA LYS A 144 -14.78 -28.65 25.77
C LYS A 144 -15.15 -27.18 25.94
N ASN A 145 -14.31 -26.39 26.62
CA ASN A 145 -14.63 -24.99 26.88
C ASN A 145 -14.06 -24.06 25.78
N VAL A 146 -14.85 -23.86 24.72
CA VAL A 146 -14.52 -22.96 23.61
C VAL A 146 -14.24 -21.53 24.11
N GLU A 147 -14.97 -21.07 25.12
CA GLU A 147 -14.80 -19.72 25.69
C GLU A 147 -13.42 -19.54 26.33
N ARG A 148 -12.91 -20.57 27.00
CA ARG A 148 -11.57 -20.55 27.60
C ARG A 148 -10.47 -20.51 26.54
N VAL A 149 -10.61 -21.30 25.47
CA VAL A 149 -9.67 -21.27 24.32
C VAL A 149 -9.68 -19.89 23.64
N LEU A 150 -10.86 -19.31 23.42
CA LEU A 150 -10.99 -17.99 22.82
C LEU A 150 -10.43 -16.88 23.71
N SER A 151 -10.65 -16.98 25.02
CA SER A 151 -10.12 -16.03 26.02
C SER A 151 -8.60 -16.10 26.09
N TRP A 152 -8.02 -17.31 26.16
CA TRP A 152 -6.58 -17.50 26.11
C TRP A 152 -5.99 -16.91 24.82
N LYS A 153 -6.60 -17.20 23.67
CA LYS A 153 -6.08 -16.70 22.39
C LYS A 153 -6.13 -15.18 22.30
N PHE A 154 -7.17 -14.56 22.87
CA PHE A 154 -7.29 -13.11 22.96
C PHE A 154 -6.13 -12.52 23.77
N LEU A 155 -5.88 -13.04 24.98
CA LEU A 155 -4.79 -12.58 25.84
C LEU A 155 -3.41 -12.74 25.21
N MET A 156 -3.21 -13.80 24.41
CA MET A 156 -1.94 -13.99 23.68
C MET A 156 -1.74 -12.98 22.54
N LEU A 157 -2.80 -12.35 22.06
CA LEU A 157 -2.74 -11.36 20.97
C LEU A 157 -2.69 -9.93 21.50
N ASP A 158 -3.37 -9.67 22.62
CA ASP A 158 -3.43 -8.39 23.33
C ASP A 158 -2.11 -8.13 24.06
N GLN A 159 -1.14 -7.59 23.33
CA GLN A 159 0.24 -7.41 23.82
C GLN A 159 0.35 -6.20 24.73
N ASN A 160 -0.50 -5.19 24.53
CA ASN A 160 -0.50 -3.98 25.33
C ASN A 160 -1.46 -4.07 26.54
N ALA A 161 -2.23 -5.16 26.64
CA ALA A 161 -3.22 -5.42 27.68
C ALA A 161 -4.29 -4.33 27.80
N ASP A 162 -4.64 -3.67 26.69
CA ASP A 162 -5.67 -2.62 26.66
C ASP A 162 -7.10 -3.20 26.61
N GLY A 163 -7.24 -4.52 26.48
CA GLY A 163 -8.52 -5.22 26.40
C GLY A 163 -9.16 -5.19 25.02
N TYR A 164 -8.42 -4.72 24.01
CA TYR A 164 -8.81 -4.67 22.61
C TYR A 164 -7.72 -5.31 21.73
N LEU A 165 -8.12 -5.75 20.53
CA LEU A 165 -7.16 -6.18 19.52
C LEU A 165 -7.16 -5.20 18.37
N ASP A 166 -6.04 -4.51 18.20
CA ASP A 166 -5.81 -3.61 17.08
C ASP A 166 -5.25 -4.35 15.85
N LYS A 167 -5.16 -3.62 14.73
CA LYS A 167 -4.71 -4.15 13.44
C LYS A 167 -3.30 -4.73 13.44
N THR A 168 -2.44 -4.27 14.33
CA THR A 168 -1.07 -4.72 14.52
C THR A 168 -1.05 -6.02 15.31
N GLU A 169 -1.83 -6.10 16.38
CA GLU A 169 -1.91 -7.24 17.30
C GLU A 169 -2.47 -8.49 16.62
N TYR A 170 -3.61 -8.37 15.90
CA TYR A 170 -4.17 -9.52 15.19
C TYR A 170 -3.54 -9.77 13.80
N LYS A 171 -2.45 -9.07 13.44
CA LYS A 171 -1.84 -9.16 12.10
C LYS A 171 -1.36 -10.56 11.75
N GLU A 172 -0.69 -11.24 12.67
CA GLU A 172 -0.18 -12.61 12.45
C GLU A 172 -1.31 -13.63 12.41
N LEU A 173 -2.31 -13.49 13.28
CA LEU A 173 -3.53 -14.26 13.21
C LEU A 173 -4.20 -14.13 11.82
N ARG A 174 -4.29 -12.90 11.30
CA ARG A 174 -4.87 -12.65 9.98
C ARG A 174 -4.07 -13.30 8.85
N ARG A 175 -2.74 -13.39 8.98
CA ARG A 175 -1.88 -14.10 8.01
C ARG A 175 -2.15 -15.60 8.08
N LEU A 176 -2.23 -16.18 9.27
CA LEU A 176 -2.58 -17.59 9.47
C LEU A 176 -3.95 -17.91 8.87
N ALA A 177 -4.98 -17.12 9.21
CA ALA A 177 -6.34 -17.33 8.74
C ALA A 177 -6.44 -17.30 7.21
N LYS A 178 -5.66 -16.45 6.53
CA LYS A 178 -5.61 -16.40 5.06
C LYS A 178 -4.89 -17.60 4.44
N LYS A 179 -3.89 -18.16 5.14
CA LYS A 179 -3.04 -19.24 4.65
C LYS A 179 -3.68 -20.61 4.90
N ALA A 180 -4.17 -20.84 6.11
CA ALA A 180 -4.55 -22.16 6.62
C ALA A 180 -6.05 -22.35 6.83
N VAL A 181 -6.85 -21.28 6.99
CA VAL A 181 -8.28 -21.41 7.31
C VAL A 181 -9.14 -21.19 6.06
N ARG A 182 -10.10 -22.09 5.84
CA ARG A 182 -11.06 -22.03 4.74
C ARG A 182 -12.45 -21.68 5.27
N PRO A 183 -13.28 -20.94 4.51
CA PRO A 183 -13.01 -20.31 3.21
C PRO A 183 -12.13 -19.04 3.27
N LYS A 184 -11.19 -18.90 2.32
CA LYS A 184 -10.20 -17.78 2.25
C LYS A 184 -10.82 -16.39 2.12
N LYS A 185 -12.03 -16.28 1.56
CA LYS A 185 -12.73 -15.01 1.39
C LYS A 185 -13.15 -14.39 2.73
N CYS A 186 -13.57 -15.20 3.70
CA CYS A 186 -13.96 -14.74 5.03
C CYS A 186 -12.75 -14.22 5.84
N ALA A 187 -11.57 -14.84 5.67
CA ALA A 187 -10.34 -14.39 6.32
C ALA A 187 -9.94 -12.93 5.96
N ARG A 188 -10.36 -12.42 4.79
CA ARG A 188 -9.99 -11.06 4.36
C ARG A 188 -10.77 -9.99 5.11
N THR A 189 -12.02 -10.28 5.49
CA THR A 189 -12.96 -9.35 6.12
C THR A 189 -13.23 -9.67 7.60
N PHE A 190 -12.73 -10.79 8.12
CA PHE A 190 -12.96 -11.31 9.48
C PHE A 190 -13.03 -10.23 10.57
N ALA A 191 -11.92 -9.52 10.84
CA ALA A 191 -11.89 -8.54 11.93
C ALA A 191 -12.93 -7.42 11.75
N ARG A 192 -13.09 -6.91 10.52
CA ARG A 192 -14.10 -5.89 10.19
C ARG A 192 -15.54 -6.39 10.29
N THR A 193 -15.76 -7.70 10.20
CA THR A 193 -17.09 -8.31 10.34
C THR A 193 -17.42 -8.72 11.78
N CYS A 194 -16.43 -8.64 12.66
CA CYS A 194 -16.59 -8.88 14.09
C CYS A 194 -16.63 -7.58 14.90
N ASP A 195 -16.08 -6.49 14.36
CA ASP A 195 -16.21 -5.12 14.86
C ASP A 195 -17.66 -4.62 14.70
N LEU A 196 -18.43 -4.65 15.79
CA LEU A 196 -19.87 -4.34 15.83
C LEU A 196 -20.11 -2.85 16.04
N ASN A 197 -19.29 -2.22 16.89
CA ASN A 197 -19.37 -0.80 17.20
C ASN A 197 -18.63 0.10 16.18
N ARG A 198 -17.84 -0.50 15.28
CA ARG A 198 -17.08 0.13 14.18
C ARG A 198 -15.95 1.03 14.65
N ASP A 199 -15.34 0.71 15.78
CA ASP A 199 -14.20 1.45 16.33
C ASP A 199 -12.84 1.01 15.74
N LEU A 200 -12.85 0.04 14.80
CA LEU A 200 -11.69 -0.55 14.14
C LEU A 200 -10.80 -1.41 15.06
N LYS A 201 -11.23 -1.62 16.31
CA LYS A 201 -10.63 -2.55 17.25
C LYS A 201 -11.60 -3.72 17.46
N LEU A 202 -11.13 -4.76 18.14
CA LEU A 202 -11.97 -5.87 18.56
C LEU A 202 -11.90 -6.00 20.07
N SER A 203 -12.99 -5.67 20.76
CA SER A 203 -13.10 -5.94 22.19
C SER A 203 -13.19 -7.45 22.46
N LYS A 204 -12.87 -7.86 23.70
CA LYS A 204 -13.04 -9.25 24.14
C LYS A 204 -14.46 -9.78 23.92
N GLN A 205 -15.47 -8.93 24.10
CA GLN A 205 -16.88 -9.28 23.91
C GLN A 205 -17.21 -9.51 22.43
N GLU A 206 -16.75 -8.63 21.53
CA GLU A 206 -16.94 -8.78 20.09
C GLU A 206 -16.21 -10.01 19.53
N TRP A 207 -15.00 -10.26 20.02
CA TRP A 207 -14.22 -11.45 19.70
C TRP A 207 -14.97 -12.73 20.05
N GLY A 208 -15.44 -12.85 21.30
CA GLY A 208 -16.20 -14.00 21.78
C GLY A 208 -17.53 -14.14 21.05
N ALA A 209 -18.32 -13.08 20.95
CA ALA A 209 -19.63 -13.10 20.29
C ALA A 209 -19.53 -13.42 18.79
N CYS A 210 -18.46 -12.97 18.10
CA CYS A 210 -18.31 -13.24 16.67
C CYS A 210 -17.88 -14.67 16.36
N LEU A 211 -17.17 -15.34 17.28
CA LEU A 211 -16.60 -16.68 17.09
C LEU A 211 -17.42 -17.77 17.77
N ALA A 212 -17.81 -17.59 19.04
CA ALA A 212 -18.53 -18.59 19.83
C ALA A 212 -20.03 -18.61 19.54
N ASN A 213 -20.65 -17.45 19.36
CA ASN A 213 -22.05 -17.35 18.97
C ASN A 213 -22.15 -17.34 17.45
N ASP A 214 -22.16 -18.53 16.86
CA ASP A 214 -22.74 -18.70 15.53
C ASP A 214 -24.11 -17.99 15.54
N PHE A 215 -24.29 -16.97 14.69
CA PHE A 215 -25.56 -16.26 14.51
C PHE A 215 -26.61 -17.22 13.93
N THR A 216 -27.08 -18.14 14.76
CA THR A 216 -28.33 -18.87 14.64
C THR A 216 -29.47 -17.92 15.00
N ARG A 217 -29.66 -16.91 14.15
CA ARG A 217 -30.98 -16.28 14.01
C ARG A 217 -31.55 -16.68 12.65
N LYS A 218 -32.62 -17.46 12.73
CA LYS A 218 -33.29 -18.26 11.70
C LYS A 218 -32.58 -19.57 11.44
#